data_AF-A0A940PD93-F1
#
_entry.id   AF-A0A940PD93-F1
#
_cell.length_a   1.000
_cell.length_b   1.000
_cell.length_c   1.000
_cell.angle_alpha   90.00
_cell.angle_beta   90.00
_cell.angle_gamma   90.00
#
_symmetry.space_group_name_H-M   'P 1'
#
loop_
_entity.id
_entity.type
_entity.pdbx_description
1 polymer ?
#
loop_
_entity_poly.entity_id
_entity_poly.type
_entity_poly.pdbx_seq_one_letter_code
_entity_poly.pdbx_strand_id
1 'polypeptide(L)'
;MIYTEEVFEIEDCVLELCQKIISSPQATEHLHNRFSIENDLKTKVKEQEFIKAREAYERIEAYGKHAPDYTEKRRKLRQEKRQLDMDEHVSAFRVSERELQEVLDRVTYGIAQSVSKDIKIDAGNPFFEFADKGCGGSCSVG
;
A
#
# COMPACT_ATOMS: atom_id res chain seq x y z
N MET A 1 -18.50 -22.48 -17.08
CA MET A 1 -17.66 -22.74 -15.89
C MET A 1 -18.32 -23.89 -15.15
N ILE A 2 -17.62 -25.01 -14.97
CA ILE A 2 -18.14 -26.18 -14.26
C ILE A 2 -17.72 -26.00 -12.81
N TYR A 3 -18.69 -25.80 -11.91
CA TYR A 3 -18.46 -25.74 -10.47
C TYR A 3 -18.50 -27.18 -9.95
N THR A 4 -17.37 -27.68 -9.48
CA THR A 4 -17.26 -28.98 -8.81
C THR A 4 -17.34 -28.76 -7.30
N GLU A 5 -17.64 -29.82 -6.55
CA GLU A 5 -17.65 -29.81 -5.08
C GLU A 5 -16.32 -29.26 -4.50
N GLU A 6 -15.19 -29.66 -5.12
CA GLU A 6 -13.85 -29.19 -4.77
C GLU A 6 -13.68 -27.67 -4.88
N VAL A 7 -14.38 -27.01 -5.83
CA VAL A 7 -14.33 -25.55 -5.97
C VAL A 7 -15.08 -24.87 -4.82
N PHE A 8 -16.20 -25.45 -4.37
CA PHE A 8 -16.93 -24.94 -3.21
C PHE A 8 -16.13 -25.10 -1.91
N GLU A 9 -15.45 -26.23 -1.71
CA GLU A 9 -14.57 -26.43 -0.55
C GLU A 9 -13.45 -25.39 -0.49
N ILE A 10 -12.88 -25.02 -1.64
CA ILE A 10 -11.88 -23.95 -1.74
C ILE A 10 -12.49 -22.58 -1.40
N GLU A 11 -13.68 -22.28 -1.92
CA GLU A 11 -14.38 -21.02 -1.60
C GLU A 11 -14.63 -20.87 -0.10
N ASP A 12 -15.09 -21.94 0.57
CA ASP A 12 -15.30 -21.96 2.02
C ASP A 12 -13.99 -21.69 2.78
N CYS A 13 -12.89 -22.34 2.38
CA CYS A 13 -11.57 -22.09 2.96
C CYS A 13 -11.10 -20.64 2.77
N VAL A 14 -11.36 -20.05 1.60
CA VAL A 14 -11.04 -18.65 1.30
C VAL A 14 -11.84 -17.71 2.20
N LEU A 15 -13.15 -17.95 2.37
CA LEU A 15 -14.01 -17.15 3.24
C LEU A 15 -13.56 -17.23 4.70
N GLU A 16 -13.23 -18.42 5.20
CA GLU A 16 -12.72 -18.62 6.55
C GLU A 16 -11.39 -17.87 6.76
N LEU A 17 -10.46 -17.97 5.81
CA LEU A 17 -9.18 -17.28 5.85
C LEU A 17 -9.37 -15.75 5.87
N CYS A 18 -10.23 -15.23 5.00
CA CYS A 18 -10.58 -13.80 4.95
C CYS A 18 -11.14 -13.32 6.30
N GLN A 19 -12.05 -14.07 6.92
CA GLN A 19 -12.61 -13.72 8.23
C GLN A 19 -11.53 -13.71 9.33
N LYS A 20 -10.61 -14.67 9.31
CA LYS A 20 -9.47 -14.71 10.24
C LYS A 20 -8.53 -13.52 10.05
N ILE A 21 -8.27 -13.11 8.82
CA ILE A 21 -7.45 -11.93 8.53
C ILE A 21 -8.16 -10.65 9.00
N ILE A 22 -9.45 -10.49 8.71
CA ILE A 22 -10.23 -9.31 9.11
C ILE A 22 -10.35 -9.20 10.64
N SER A 23 -10.45 -10.33 11.35
CA SER A 23 -10.48 -10.37 12.82
C SER A 23 -9.11 -10.31 13.49
N SER A 24 -8.03 -10.27 12.71
CA SER A 24 -6.66 -10.16 13.24
C SER A 24 -6.41 -8.79 13.90
N PRO A 25 -5.52 -8.72 14.91
CA PRO A 25 -5.19 -7.46 15.55
C PRO A 25 -4.62 -6.43 14.55
N GLN A 26 -3.80 -6.87 13.59
CA GLN A 26 -3.22 -6.01 12.55
C GLN A 26 -4.30 -5.35 11.69
N ALA A 27 -5.32 -6.11 11.28
CA ALA A 27 -6.44 -5.57 10.51
C ALA A 27 -7.26 -4.57 11.33
N THR A 28 -7.55 -4.90 12.61
CA THR A 28 -8.30 -3.99 13.49
C THR A 28 -7.56 -2.68 13.75
N GLU A 29 -6.24 -2.73 13.95
CA GLU A 29 -5.40 -1.56 14.17
C GLU A 29 -5.30 -0.70 12.90
N HIS A 30 -5.17 -1.34 11.74
CA HIS A 30 -5.20 -0.64 10.46
C HIS A 30 -6.51 0.11 10.23
N LEU A 31 -7.66 -0.53 10.49
CA LEU A 31 -8.97 0.12 10.40
C LEU A 31 -9.14 1.26 11.41
N HIS A 32 -8.64 1.09 12.64
CA HIS A 32 -8.67 2.14 13.65
C HIS A 32 -7.84 3.36 13.24
N ASN A 33 -6.63 3.15 12.72
CA ASN A 33 -5.77 4.24 12.27
C ASN A 33 -6.36 4.93 11.03
N ARG A 34 -7.02 4.17 10.15
CA ARG A 34 -7.79 4.72 9.03
C ARG A 34 -8.90 5.65 9.52
N PHE A 35 -9.68 5.19 10.49
CA PHE A 35 -10.74 5.99 11.11
C PHE A 35 -10.17 7.24 11.77
N SER A 36 -8.99 7.17 12.39
CA SER A 36 -8.34 8.32 13.04
C SER A 36 -8.00 9.42 12.03
N ILE A 37 -7.44 9.07 10.87
CA ILE A 37 -7.22 10.01 9.74
C ILE A 37 -8.55 10.62 9.28
N GLU A 38 -9.60 9.80 9.18
CA GLU A 38 -10.90 10.25 8.69
C GLU A 38 -11.67 11.13 9.69
N ASN A 39 -11.29 11.17 10.96
CA ASN A 39 -11.97 12.00 11.96
C ASN A 39 -11.15 13.21 12.40
N ASP A 40 -9.85 13.24 12.13
CA ASP A 40 -9.03 14.41 12.42
C ASP A 40 -9.06 15.45 11.28
N LEU A 41 -9.63 16.61 11.57
CA LEU A 41 -9.74 17.71 10.61
C LEU A 41 -8.38 18.24 10.18
N LYS A 42 -7.38 18.27 11.06
CA LYS A 42 -6.04 18.79 10.72
C LYS A 42 -5.34 17.88 9.73
N THR A 43 -5.41 16.58 9.93
CA THR A 43 -4.87 15.56 9.02
C THR A 43 -5.54 15.65 7.65
N LYS A 44 -6.88 15.77 7.61
CA LYS A 44 -7.62 15.98 6.36
C LYS A 44 -7.20 17.22 5.59
N VAL A 45 -6.96 18.34 6.29
CA VAL A 45 -6.49 19.58 5.65
C VAL A 45 -5.13 19.35 4.99
N LYS A 46 -4.17 18.74 5.71
CA LYS A 46 -2.84 18.41 5.16
C LYS A 46 -2.94 17.46 3.96
N GLU A 47 -3.81 16.46 4.03
CA GLU A 47 -4.05 15.52 2.91
C GLU A 47 -4.57 16.27 1.68
N GLN A 48 -5.55 17.16 1.85
CA GLN A 48 -6.10 17.96 0.76
C GLN A 48 -5.07 18.93 0.18
N GLU A 49 -4.23 19.56 1.01
CA GLU A 49 -3.15 20.45 0.57
C GLU A 49 -2.10 19.69 -0.25
N PHE A 50 -1.73 18.49 0.20
CA PHE A 50 -0.84 17.59 -0.54
C PHE A 50 -1.44 17.18 -1.89
N ILE A 51 -2.70 16.74 -1.93
CA ILE A 51 -3.39 16.35 -3.16
C ILE A 51 -3.40 17.51 -4.17
N LYS A 52 -3.77 18.72 -3.72
CA LYS A 52 -3.77 19.92 -4.57
C LYS A 52 -2.38 20.25 -5.11
N ALA A 53 -1.35 20.16 -4.27
CA ALA A 53 0.03 20.41 -4.69
C ALA A 53 0.53 19.35 -5.68
N ARG A 54 0.12 18.08 -5.49
CA ARG A 54 0.44 16.96 -6.38
C ARG A 54 -0.20 17.16 -7.76
N GLU A 55 -1.51 17.40 -7.82
CA GLU A 55 -2.21 17.68 -9.07
C GLU A 55 -1.63 18.88 -9.83
N ALA A 56 -1.26 19.94 -9.10
CA ALA A 56 -0.65 21.12 -9.70
C ALA A 56 0.73 20.83 -10.33
N TYR A 57 1.49 19.91 -9.74
CA TYR A 57 2.80 19.47 -10.24
C TYR A 57 2.67 18.44 -11.37
N GLU A 58 1.80 17.44 -11.25
CA GLU A 58 1.56 16.40 -12.27
C GLU A 58 1.18 17.01 -13.63
N ARG A 59 0.39 18.10 -13.63
CA ARG A 59 0.04 18.85 -14.86
C ARG A 59 1.23 19.39 -15.64
N ILE A 60 2.33 19.68 -14.95
CA ILE A 60 3.52 20.28 -15.55
C ILE A 60 4.73 19.33 -15.56
N GLU A 61 4.61 18.17 -14.94
CA GLU A 61 5.71 17.23 -14.74
C GLU A 61 6.31 16.76 -16.07
N ALA A 62 5.46 16.43 -17.04
CA ALA A 62 5.87 15.98 -18.38
C ALA A 62 6.74 17.01 -19.14
N TYR A 63 6.60 18.29 -18.83
CA TYR A 63 7.36 19.37 -19.48
C TYR A 63 8.71 19.65 -18.78
N GLY A 64 8.92 19.06 -17.60
CA GLY A 64 10.15 19.20 -16.83
C GLY A 64 10.53 20.66 -16.56
N LYS A 65 11.83 20.97 -16.60
CA LYS A 65 12.38 22.30 -16.29
C LYS A 65 11.91 23.42 -17.24
N HIS A 66 11.28 23.07 -18.36
CA HIS A 66 10.76 24.04 -19.32
C HIS A 66 9.36 24.56 -18.96
N ALA A 67 8.68 23.93 -17.99
CA ALA A 67 7.39 24.37 -17.53
C ALA A 67 7.51 25.64 -16.65
N PRO A 68 6.58 26.61 -16.79
CA PRO A 68 6.52 27.73 -15.86
C PRO A 68 6.27 27.22 -14.44
N ASP A 69 7.00 27.81 -13.48
CA ASP A 69 6.91 27.51 -12.05
C ASP A 69 7.28 26.06 -11.66
N TYR A 70 7.99 25.31 -12.52
CA TYR A 70 8.34 23.91 -12.24
C TYR A 70 9.01 23.70 -10.89
N THR A 71 10.08 24.45 -10.60
CA THR A 71 10.80 24.28 -9.31
C THR A 71 9.99 24.79 -8.12
N GLU A 72 9.11 25.79 -8.30
CA GLU A 72 8.21 26.25 -7.24
C GLU A 72 7.16 25.19 -6.89
N LYS A 73 6.44 24.64 -7.88
CA LYS A 73 5.45 23.58 -7.66
C LYS A 73 6.09 22.31 -7.11
N ARG A 74 7.29 21.94 -7.58
CA ARG A 74 8.07 20.83 -7.02
C ARG A 74 8.45 21.07 -5.56
N ARG A 75 8.85 22.29 -5.21
CA ARG A 75 9.18 22.65 -3.83
C ARG A 75 7.94 22.60 -2.94
N LYS A 76 6.81 23.13 -3.41
CA LYS A 76 5.52 23.09 -2.71
C LYS A 76 5.08 21.65 -2.47
N LEU A 77 5.07 20.80 -3.51
CA LEU A 77 4.74 19.38 -3.37
C LEU A 77 5.58 18.68 -2.29
N ARG A 78 6.91 18.91 -2.27
CA ARG A 78 7.80 18.34 -1.25
C ARG A 78 7.55 18.91 0.15
N GLN A 79 7.11 20.15 0.26
CA GLN A 79 6.77 20.76 1.54
C GLN A 79 5.49 20.15 2.09
N GLU A 80 4.41 20.10 1.30
CA GLU A 80 3.15 19.49 1.71
C GLU A 80 3.33 18.00 2.03
N LYS A 81 4.10 17.27 1.20
CA LYS A 81 4.43 15.87 1.47
C LYS A 81 5.10 15.69 2.82
N ARG A 82 6.07 16.53 3.17
CA ARG A 82 6.75 16.47 4.48
C ARG A 82 5.81 16.78 5.63
N GLN A 83 4.91 17.73 5.47
CA GLN A 83 3.93 18.04 6.52
C GLN A 83 2.95 16.89 6.75
N LEU A 84 2.56 16.20 5.67
CA LEU A 84 1.72 15.00 5.74
C LEU A 84 2.48 13.79 6.31
N ASP A 85 3.73 13.58 5.90
CA ASP A 85 4.57 12.47 6.38
C ASP A 85 4.95 12.62 7.87
N MET A 86 5.00 13.85 8.39
CA MET A 86 5.25 14.14 9.81
C MET A 86 3.98 14.13 10.68
N ASP A 87 2.82 13.88 10.07
CA ASP A 87 1.57 13.75 10.82
C ASP A 87 1.51 12.41 11.55
N GLU A 88 1.18 12.44 12.85
CA GLU A 88 1.17 11.24 13.70
C GLU A 88 0.13 10.22 13.25
N HIS A 89 -1.05 10.66 12.80
CA HIS A 89 -2.10 9.76 12.31
C HIS A 89 -1.71 9.10 11.00
N VAL A 90 -1.09 9.85 10.09
CA VAL A 90 -0.56 9.31 8.83
C VAL A 90 0.57 8.33 9.07
N SER A 91 1.50 8.66 9.98
CA SER A 91 2.59 7.77 10.35
C SER A 91 2.07 6.47 10.95
N ALA A 92 1.16 6.54 11.92
CA ALA A 92 0.56 5.36 12.55
C ALA A 92 -0.21 4.48 11.55
N PHE A 93 -0.96 5.10 10.63
CA PHE A 93 -1.65 4.39 9.57
C PHE A 93 -0.69 3.65 8.63
N ARG A 94 0.41 4.29 8.21
CA ARG A 94 1.41 3.63 7.35
C ARG A 94 2.14 2.49 8.03
N VAL A 95 2.38 2.60 9.34
CA VAL A 95 2.97 1.51 10.13
C VAL A 95 2.02 0.31 10.17
N SER A 96 0.76 0.53 10.53
CA SER A 96 -0.22 -0.56 10.59
C SER A 96 -0.58 -1.14 9.21
N GLU A 97 -0.53 -0.33 8.15
CA GLU A 97 -0.65 -0.79 6.75
C GLU A 97 0.47 -1.77 6.40
N ARG A 98 1.73 -1.45 6.73
CA ARG A 98 2.87 -2.35 6.50
C ARG A 98 2.75 -3.65 7.29
N GLU A 99 2.30 -3.58 8.53
CA GLU A 99 2.12 -4.76 9.38
C GLU A 99 1.02 -5.69 8.86
N LEU A 100 -0.10 -5.12 8.39
CA LEU A 100 -1.14 -5.88 7.72
C LEU A 100 -0.63 -6.49 6.40
N GLN A 101 0.12 -5.73 5.60
CA GLN A 101 0.72 -6.23 4.37
C GLN A 101 1.67 -7.40 4.62
N GLU A 102 2.45 -7.37 5.71
CA GLU A 102 3.33 -8.48 6.08
C GLU A 102 2.54 -9.76 6.40
N VAL A 103 1.38 -9.64 7.06
CA VAL A 103 0.49 -10.79 7.28
C VAL A 103 0.00 -11.36 5.95
N LEU A 104 -0.44 -10.50 5.02
CA LEU A 104 -0.90 -10.92 3.70
C LEU A 104 0.22 -11.60 2.90
N ASP A 105 1.43 -11.03 2.89
CA ASP A 105 2.58 -11.57 2.18
C ASP A 105 2.96 -12.96 2.72
N ARG A 106 2.93 -13.15 4.05
CA ARG A 106 3.18 -14.46 4.69
C ARG A 106 2.12 -15.50 4.35
N VAL A 107 0.85 -15.12 4.34
CA VAL A 107 -0.26 -16.02 3.95
C VAL A 107 -0.10 -16.44 2.49
N THR A 108 0.12 -15.48 1.59
CA THR A 108 0.36 -15.74 0.17
C THR A 108 1.56 -16.67 -0.03
N TYR A 109 2.66 -16.43 0.69
CA TYR A 109 3.84 -17.29 0.67
C TYR A 109 3.53 -18.72 1.14
N GLY A 110 2.82 -18.88 2.25
CA GLY A 110 2.40 -20.19 2.74
C GLY A 110 1.56 -20.99 1.74
N ILE A 111 0.62 -20.32 1.06
CA ILE A 111 -0.23 -20.93 0.04
C ILE A 111 0.57 -21.32 -1.20
N ALA A 112 1.43 -20.43 -1.71
CA ALA A 112 2.23 -20.75 -2.89
C ALA A 112 3.15 -21.95 -2.66
N GLN A 113 3.83 -21.98 -1.51
CA GLN A 113 4.75 -23.06 -1.16
C GLN A 113 4.05 -24.41 -0.94
N SER A 114 2.77 -24.42 -0.54
CA SER A 114 2.00 -25.66 -0.43
C SER A 114 1.57 -26.22 -1.79
N VAL A 115 1.43 -25.36 -2.80
CA VAL A 115 1.12 -25.76 -4.18
C VAL A 115 2.38 -26.16 -4.95
N SER A 116 3.40 -25.31 -4.97
CA SER A 116 4.70 -25.60 -5.60
C SER A 116 5.78 -24.64 -5.12
N LYS A 117 6.97 -25.18 -4.85
CA LYS A 117 8.15 -24.41 -4.46
C LYS A 117 8.69 -23.49 -5.57
N ASP A 118 8.31 -23.75 -6.82
CA ASP A 118 8.78 -23.00 -7.98
C ASP A 118 7.93 -21.74 -8.26
N ILE A 119 6.80 -21.57 -7.57
CA ILE A 119 5.95 -20.38 -7.71
C ILE A 119 6.66 -19.19 -7.10
N LYS A 120 6.96 -18.18 -7.93
CA LYS A 120 7.53 -16.90 -7.50
C LYS A 120 6.43 -15.96 -7.05
N ILE A 121 6.68 -15.24 -5.97
CA ILE A 121 5.75 -14.28 -5.38
C ILE A 121 6.43 -12.93 -5.33
N ASP A 122 5.79 -11.94 -5.95
CA ASP A 122 6.14 -10.54 -5.75
C ASP A 122 5.48 -10.07 -4.46
N ALA A 123 6.25 -10.02 -3.37
CA ALA A 123 5.77 -9.51 -2.09
C ALA A 123 5.56 -7.99 -2.17
N GLY A 124 4.51 -7.49 -1.51
CA GLY A 124 4.24 -6.05 -1.42
C GLY A 124 5.27 -5.30 -0.56
N ASN A 125 5.95 -6.02 0.35
CA ASN A 125 7.00 -5.47 1.20
C ASN A 125 8.42 -5.69 0.61
N PRO A 126 9.22 -4.62 0.37
CA PRO A 126 10.61 -4.73 -0.11
C PRO A 126 11.56 -5.51 0.80
N PHE A 127 11.19 -5.62 2.08
CA PHE A 127 11.92 -6.34 3.15
C PHE A 127 11.46 -7.79 3.30
N PHE A 128 10.65 -8.32 2.38
CA PHE A 128 10.26 -9.72 2.44
C PHE A 128 11.45 -10.62 2.09
N GLU A 129 12.06 -11.23 3.13
CA GLU A 129 13.32 -11.98 3.03
C GLU A 129 13.16 -13.41 2.51
N PHE A 130 11.94 -13.98 2.55
CA PHE A 130 11.69 -15.39 2.23
C PHE A 130 11.41 -15.65 0.75
N ALA A 131 11.18 -14.62 -0.05
CA ALA A 131 11.06 -14.75 -1.49
C ALA A 131 12.45 -14.58 -2.12
N ASP A 132 12.97 -15.63 -2.76
CA ASP A 132 14.11 -15.49 -3.66
C ASP A 132 13.75 -14.44 -4.70
N LYS A 133 14.38 -13.26 -4.59
CA LYS A 133 14.06 -12.11 -5.42
C LYS A 133 14.24 -12.50 -6.89
N GLY A 134 13.12 -12.75 -7.56
CA GLY A 134 13.07 -12.68 -9.01
C GLY A 134 13.51 -11.28 -9.39
N CYS A 135 14.62 -11.17 -10.13
CA CYS A 135 15.04 -9.92 -10.74
C CYS A 135 13.95 -9.47 -11.75
N GLY A 136 12.88 -8.86 -11.24
CA GLY A 136 11.85 -8.19 -12.01
C GLY A 136 12.40 -6.84 -12.44
N GLY A 137 12.91 -6.79 -13.66
CA GLY A 137 13.54 -5.61 -14.24
C GLY A 137 12.56 -4.44 -14.38
N SER A 138 13.05 -3.25 -14.03
CA SER A 138 12.94 -1.98 -14.74
C SER A 138 12.86 -0.83 -13.74
N CYS A 139 14.04 -0.37 -13.29
CA CYS A 139 14.20 0.99 -12.80
C CYS A 139 13.99 1.95 -13.98
N SER A 140 12.76 2.43 -14.18
CA SER A 140 12.53 3.72 -14.83
C SER A 140 12.51 4.78 -13.75
N VAL A 141 13.70 5.25 -13.35
CA VAL A 141 13.84 6.56 -12.72
C VAL A 141 13.91 7.56 -13.87
N GLY A 142 12.76 8.11 -14.24
CA GLY A 142 12.60 9.27 -15.12
C GLY A 142 11.88 10.35 -14.34
#